data_AF-A0A942ANQ4-F1
#
_entry.id   AF-A0A942ANQ4-F1
#
_cell.length_a   1.000
_cell.length_b   1.000
_cell.length_c   1.000
_cell.angle_alpha   90.00
_cell.angle_beta   90.00
_cell.angle_gamma   90.00
#
_symmetry.space_group_name_H-M   'P 1'
#
loop_
_entity.id
_entity.type
_entity.pdbx_description
1 polymer ?
#
loop_
_entity_poly.entity_id
_entity_poly.type
_entity_poly.pdbx_seq_one_letter_code
_entity_poly.pdbx_strand_id
1 'polypeptide(L)'
;MTRITSPERLREIKAAYERRQSAYERRVLVCGGAGCVSCHCQAVRDALEEAVEALGLGGRVRVMVTGCIGICAVGPVMVVEPDGVLYTSLDPERAALIARRHLLEGEIVEECTFYDHDQKRRIPYLRDIGFFREQVRIALRNCGQMEYASLEAYIARDGYAALAGALAQKPADVVEEIKRSGLRGRGGAGFPTGVKWEAGMNAAEGR
;
A
#
# COMPACT_ATOMS: atom_id res chain seq x y z
N MET A 1 21.00 -1.33 9.08
CA MET A 1 20.55 -2.18 7.94
C MET A 1 21.78 -2.53 7.10
N THR A 2 22.02 -3.80 6.82
CA THR A 2 23.20 -4.24 6.04
C THR A 2 23.08 -3.79 4.59
N ARG A 3 24.20 -3.40 3.98
CA ARG A 3 24.25 -2.95 2.58
C ARG A 3 23.70 -4.02 1.64
N ILE A 4 22.79 -3.63 0.74
CA ILE A 4 22.25 -4.51 -0.30
C ILE A 4 23.19 -4.41 -1.50
N THR A 5 23.83 -5.51 -1.87
CA THR A 5 24.87 -5.55 -2.91
C THR A 5 24.51 -6.42 -4.12
N SER A 6 23.40 -7.15 -4.08
CA SER A 6 22.98 -8.01 -5.19
C SER A 6 21.45 -8.18 -5.29
N PRO A 7 20.92 -8.55 -6.47
CA PRO A 7 19.50 -8.89 -6.65
C PRO A 7 19.04 -10.08 -5.79
N GLU A 8 19.91 -11.04 -5.51
CA GLU A 8 19.64 -12.20 -4.64
C GLU A 8 19.26 -11.72 -3.24
N ARG A 9 19.96 -10.70 -2.74
CA ARG A 9 19.67 -10.14 -1.41
C ARG A 9 18.28 -9.50 -1.33
N LEU A 10 17.80 -8.88 -2.42
CA LEU A 10 16.42 -8.37 -2.48
C LEU A 10 15.40 -9.51 -2.37
N ARG A 11 15.65 -10.64 -3.05
CA ARG A 11 14.81 -11.84 -2.99
C ARG A 11 14.78 -12.45 -1.59
N GLU A 12 15.92 -12.50 -0.91
CA GLU A 12 16.00 -12.96 0.48
C GLU A 12 15.20 -12.08 1.45
N ILE A 13 15.33 -10.75 1.33
CA ILE A 13 14.58 -9.79 2.16
C ILE A 13 13.09 -9.94 1.93
N LYS A 14 12.66 -10.02 0.66
CA LYS A 14 11.26 -10.29 0.30
C LYS A 14 10.75 -11.57 0.96
N ALA A 15 11.44 -12.69 0.78
CA ALA A 15 11.02 -13.97 1.35
C ALA A 15 11.01 -13.96 2.88
N ALA A 16 11.96 -13.29 3.53
CA ALA A 16 11.98 -13.15 4.99
C ALA A 16 10.83 -12.28 5.50
N TYR A 17 10.52 -11.18 4.82
CA TYR A 17 9.39 -10.32 5.15
C TYR A 17 8.07 -11.09 5.00
N GLU A 18 7.85 -11.74 3.86
CA GLU A 18 6.64 -12.53 3.59
C GLU A 18 6.42 -13.64 4.63
N ARG A 19 7.48 -14.37 5.01
CA ARG A 19 7.41 -15.38 6.09
C ARG A 19 7.00 -14.82 7.44
N ARG A 20 7.51 -13.64 7.83
CA ARG A 20 7.09 -12.98 9.07
C ARG A 20 5.63 -12.55 8.98
N GLN A 21 5.20 -12.04 7.84
CA GLN A 21 3.82 -11.59 7.64
C GLN A 21 2.81 -12.74 7.54
N SER A 22 3.23 -13.93 7.10
CA SER A 22 2.38 -15.13 7.05
C SER A 22 2.21 -15.80 8.41
N ALA A 23 3.00 -15.43 9.41
CA ALA A 23 2.84 -15.94 10.78
C ALA A 23 1.59 -15.36 11.48
N TYR A 24 1.08 -14.24 10.98
CA TYR A 24 -0.14 -13.60 11.49
C TYR A 24 -1.34 -14.08 10.67
N GLU A 25 -2.42 -14.45 11.37
CA GLU A 25 -3.70 -14.81 10.77
C GLU A 25 -4.35 -13.60 10.08
N ARG A 26 -4.27 -12.42 10.71
CA ARG A 26 -4.81 -11.17 10.16
C ARG A 26 -3.81 -10.03 10.29
N ARG A 27 -3.87 -9.12 9.32
CA ARG A 27 -3.09 -7.88 9.30
C ARG A 27 -4.04 -6.71 9.14
N VAL A 28 -3.95 -5.73 10.01
CA VAL A 28 -4.76 -4.51 9.94
C VAL A 28 -3.89 -3.38 9.41
N LEU A 29 -4.26 -2.85 8.25
CA LEU A 29 -3.58 -1.77 7.55
C LEU A 29 -4.33 -0.47 7.83
N VAL A 30 -3.86 0.30 8.82
CA VAL A 30 -4.42 1.61 9.15
C VAL A 30 -3.85 2.66 8.19
N CYS A 31 -4.70 3.47 7.58
CA CYS A 31 -4.27 4.50 6.64
C CYS A 31 -3.51 5.64 7.34
N GLY A 32 -2.24 5.83 7.00
CA GLY A 32 -1.41 6.96 7.44
C GLY A 32 -1.26 8.08 6.38
N GLY A 33 -2.14 8.11 5.36
CA GLY A 33 -2.14 9.19 4.38
C GLY A 33 -2.58 10.53 4.98
N ALA A 34 -2.14 11.65 4.40
CA ALA A 34 -2.38 12.99 4.94
C ALA A 34 -3.85 13.27 5.31
N GLY A 35 -4.81 12.83 4.49
CA GLY A 35 -6.25 12.98 4.78
C GLY A 35 -6.74 12.19 6.00
N CYS A 36 -6.14 11.02 6.29
CA CYS A 36 -6.45 10.26 7.50
C CYS A 36 -5.71 10.85 8.72
N VAL A 37 -4.49 11.35 8.53
CA VAL A 37 -3.73 12.05 9.58
C VAL A 37 -4.48 13.30 10.06
N SER A 38 -5.05 14.08 9.13
CA SER A 38 -5.89 15.25 9.47
C SER A 38 -7.19 14.91 10.21
N CYS A 39 -7.59 13.63 10.20
CA CYS A 39 -8.79 13.13 10.87
C CYS A 39 -8.44 12.22 12.07
N HIS A 40 -7.25 12.39 12.68
CA HIS A 40 -6.82 11.69 13.89
C HIS A 40 -6.69 10.16 13.77
N CYS A 41 -6.22 9.65 12.63
CA CYS A 41 -5.97 8.21 12.45
C CYS A 41 -4.99 7.60 13.47
N GLN A 42 -4.16 8.42 14.13
CA GLN A 42 -3.27 7.97 15.19
C GLN A 42 -4.04 7.47 16.41
N ALA A 43 -5.10 8.16 16.82
CA ALA A 43 -5.95 7.72 17.93
C ALA A 43 -6.65 6.39 17.62
N VAL A 44 -7.08 6.20 16.36
CA VAL A 44 -7.66 4.93 15.88
C VAL A 44 -6.63 3.80 15.94
N ARG A 45 -5.39 4.05 15.52
CA ARG A 45 -4.31 3.06 15.61
C ARG A 45 -4.03 2.68 17.07
N ASP A 46 -3.83 3.67 17.93
CA ASP A 46 -3.43 3.44 19.32
C ASP A 46 -4.52 2.65 20.06
N ALA A 47 -5.80 2.99 19.84
CA ALA A 47 -6.94 2.24 20.38
C ALA A 47 -7.02 0.80 19.83
N LEU A 48 -6.68 0.60 18.56
CA LEU A 48 -6.66 -0.73 17.94
C LEU A 48 -5.53 -1.59 18.51
N GLU A 49 -4.33 -1.02 18.73
CA GLU A 49 -3.19 -1.71 19.34
C GLU A 49 -3.52 -2.13 20.79
N GLU A 50 -4.09 -1.21 21.59
CA GLU A 50 -4.54 -1.50 22.95
C GLU A 50 -5.60 -2.60 22.98
N ALA A 51 -6.60 -2.54 22.08
CA ALA A 51 -7.64 -3.57 22.00
C ALA A 51 -7.07 -4.94 21.58
N VAL A 52 -6.11 -4.98 20.65
CA VAL A 52 -5.45 -6.22 20.23
C VAL A 52 -4.63 -6.84 21.37
N GLU A 53 -3.95 -6.04 22.18
CA GLU A 53 -3.23 -6.52 23.37
C GLU A 53 -4.20 -7.00 24.46
N ALA A 54 -5.24 -6.23 24.77
CA ALA A 54 -6.23 -6.57 25.79
C ALA A 54 -6.98 -7.88 25.47
N LEU A 55 -7.19 -8.18 24.19
CA LEU A 55 -7.81 -9.41 23.71
C LEU A 55 -6.83 -10.58 23.55
N GLY A 56 -5.54 -10.39 23.84
CA GLY A 56 -4.51 -11.42 23.70
C GLY A 56 -4.23 -11.82 22.24
N LEU A 57 -4.51 -10.94 21.27
CA LEU A 57 -4.43 -11.21 19.85
C LEU A 57 -3.06 -10.88 19.23
N GLY A 58 -2.11 -10.32 19.98
CA GLY A 58 -0.83 -9.84 19.44
C GLY A 58 0.02 -10.88 18.69
N GLY A 59 -0.15 -12.18 18.97
CA GLY A 59 0.49 -13.26 18.22
C GLY A 59 -0.20 -13.64 16.90
N ARG A 60 -1.48 -13.28 16.74
CA ARG A 60 -2.35 -13.66 15.62
C ARG A 60 -2.66 -12.48 14.70
N VAL A 61 -2.68 -11.28 15.25
CA VAL A 61 -3.07 -10.04 14.56
C VAL A 61 -1.90 -9.07 14.58
N ARG A 62 -1.55 -8.55 13.40
CA ARG A 62 -0.55 -7.48 13.26
C ARG A 62 -1.20 -6.18 12.82
N VAL A 63 -1.10 -5.14 13.65
CA VAL A 63 -1.47 -3.77 13.28
C VAL A 63 -0.27 -3.11 12.60
N MET A 64 -0.50 -2.44 11.47
CA MET A 64 0.52 -1.71 10.70
C MET A 64 -0.07 -0.43 10.14
N VAL A 65 0.79 0.56 9.90
CA VAL A 65 0.37 1.80 9.23
C VAL A 65 0.79 1.75 7.77
N THR A 66 -0.18 1.88 6.87
CA THR A 66 0.05 1.94 5.43
C THR A 66 0.03 3.38 4.91
N GLY A 67 0.39 3.56 3.64
CA GLY A 67 0.22 4.85 2.96
C GLY A 67 -1.25 5.17 2.69
N CYS A 68 -1.50 6.13 1.81
CA CYS A 68 -2.88 6.47 1.44
C CYS A 68 -3.58 5.28 0.74
N ILE A 69 -4.74 4.87 1.25
CA ILE A 69 -5.60 3.85 0.62
C ILE A 69 -6.30 4.42 -0.62
N GLY A 70 -6.71 5.69 -0.59
CA GLY A 70 -7.19 6.43 -1.76
C GLY A 70 -8.57 7.08 -1.64
N ILE A 71 -9.33 6.78 -0.58
CA ILE A 71 -10.69 7.32 -0.39
C ILE A 71 -10.77 8.25 0.84
N CYS A 72 -10.14 9.42 0.73
CA CYS A 72 -10.02 10.35 1.86
C CYS A 72 -11.37 10.88 2.38
N ALA A 73 -12.41 10.90 1.53
CA ALA A 73 -13.74 11.42 1.89
C ALA A 73 -14.42 10.65 3.05
N VAL A 74 -14.00 9.40 3.29
CA VAL A 74 -14.53 8.55 4.36
C VAL A 74 -13.44 8.15 5.37
N GLY A 75 -12.37 8.96 5.45
CA GLY A 75 -11.30 8.78 6.43
C GLY A 75 -11.76 9.05 7.87
N PRO A 76 -11.06 8.51 8.88
CA PRO A 76 -9.98 7.52 8.79
C PRO A 76 -10.46 6.15 8.30
N VAL A 77 -9.62 5.46 7.54
CA VAL A 77 -9.93 4.12 7.00
C VAL A 77 -8.87 3.10 7.38
N MET A 78 -9.26 1.83 7.44
CA MET A 78 -8.34 0.70 7.55
C MET A 78 -8.82 -0.50 6.76
N VAL A 79 -7.88 -1.37 6.37
CA VAL A 79 -8.19 -2.63 5.68
C VAL A 79 -7.73 -3.80 6.54
N VAL A 80 -8.58 -4.83 6.67
CA VAL A 80 -8.21 -6.09 7.31
C VAL A 80 -7.89 -7.12 6.22
N GLU A 81 -6.64 -7.57 6.20
CA GLU A 81 -6.13 -8.62 5.32
C GLU A 81 -6.01 -9.93 6.11
N PRO A 82 -6.22 -11.11 5.49
CA PRO A 82 -6.51 -11.34 4.06
C PRO A 82 -7.98 -11.17 3.68
N ASP A 83 -8.85 -10.82 4.63
CA ASP A 83 -10.31 -10.76 4.43
C ASP A 83 -10.72 -9.72 3.37
N GLY A 84 -9.90 -8.68 3.17
CA GLY A 84 -10.11 -7.62 2.18
C GLY A 84 -11.21 -6.65 2.57
N VAL A 85 -11.55 -6.57 3.85
CA VAL A 85 -12.64 -5.73 4.38
C VAL A 85 -12.13 -4.32 4.62
N LEU A 86 -12.82 -3.32 4.07
CA LEU A 86 -12.55 -1.90 4.29
C LEU A 86 -13.50 -1.33 5.35
N TYR A 87 -12.92 -0.80 6.42
CA TYR A 87 -13.65 -0.01 7.40
C TYR A 87 -13.40 1.48 7.21
N THR A 88 -14.44 2.26 7.44
CA THR A 88 -14.50 3.69 7.10
C THR A 88 -15.04 4.53 8.24
N SER A 89 -14.72 5.83 8.23
CA SER A 89 -15.13 6.80 9.27
C SER A 89 -14.84 6.28 10.67
N LEU A 90 -13.60 5.83 10.88
CA LEU A 90 -13.19 5.20 12.13
C LEU A 90 -12.93 6.23 13.23
N ASP A 91 -13.27 5.82 14.44
CA ASP A 91 -12.94 6.46 15.71
C ASP A 91 -12.42 5.38 16.69
N PRO A 92 -11.89 5.74 17.87
CA PRO A 92 -11.39 4.76 18.84
C PRO A 92 -12.41 3.70 19.27
N GLU A 93 -13.69 4.07 19.40
CA GLU A 93 -14.75 3.14 19.83
C GLU A 93 -15.04 2.08 18.76
N ARG A 94 -15.15 2.52 17.50
CA ARG A 94 -15.29 1.62 16.34
C ARG A 94 -14.08 0.73 16.16
N ALA A 95 -12.86 1.25 16.41
CA ALA A 95 -11.65 0.44 16.38
C ALA A 95 -11.69 -0.71 17.40
N ALA A 96 -12.10 -0.42 18.64
CA ALA A 96 -12.27 -1.44 19.68
C ALA A 96 -13.38 -2.44 19.33
N LEU A 97 -14.51 -1.97 18.78
CA LEU A 97 -15.59 -2.82 18.32
C LEU A 97 -15.15 -3.79 17.22
N ILE A 98 -14.37 -3.31 16.25
CA ILE A 98 -13.84 -4.12 15.15
C ILE A 98 -12.81 -5.13 15.66
N ALA A 99 -11.96 -4.74 16.62
CA ALA A 99 -11.04 -5.68 17.26
C ALA A 99 -11.77 -6.85 17.93
N ARG A 100 -12.87 -6.55 18.63
CA ARG A 100 -13.69 -7.58 19.27
C ARG A 100 -14.47 -8.44 18.26
N ARG A 101 -15.31 -7.84 17.42
CA ARG A 101 -16.20 -8.63 16.55
C ARG A 101 -15.46 -9.25 15.37
N HIS A 102 -14.64 -8.47 14.66
CA HIS A 102 -13.99 -8.98 13.46
C HIS A 102 -12.69 -9.74 13.78
N LEU A 103 -11.81 -9.17 14.60
CA LEU A 103 -10.48 -9.78 14.79
C LEU A 103 -10.52 -11.00 15.73
N LEU A 104 -11.33 -10.96 16.79
CA LEU A 104 -11.51 -12.09 17.72
C LEU A 104 -12.60 -13.07 17.26
N GLU A 105 -13.82 -12.57 17.00
CA GLU A 105 -15.00 -13.43 16.73
C GLU A 105 -15.14 -13.80 15.24
N GLY A 106 -14.46 -13.09 14.33
CA GLY A 106 -14.53 -13.33 12.88
C GLY A 106 -15.75 -12.72 12.18
N GLU A 107 -16.53 -11.91 12.88
CA GLU A 107 -17.75 -11.29 12.37
C GLU A 107 -17.46 -9.89 11.80
N ILE A 108 -17.85 -9.65 10.55
CA ILE A 108 -17.68 -8.36 9.90
C ILE A 108 -18.64 -7.34 10.52
N VAL A 109 -18.12 -6.18 10.92
CA VAL A 109 -18.91 -5.07 11.46
C VAL A 109 -19.45 -4.23 10.29
N GLU A 110 -20.48 -4.74 9.61
CA GLU A 110 -21.02 -4.14 8.37
C GLU A 110 -21.38 -2.65 8.51
N GLU A 111 -21.84 -2.22 9.69
CA GLU A 111 -22.20 -0.84 9.99
C GLU A 111 -21.00 0.13 9.88
N CYS A 112 -19.77 -0.39 10.05
CA CYS A 112 -18.52 0.37 9.93
C CYS A 112 -17.88 0.27 8.53
N THR A 113 -18.46 -0.50 7.62
CA THR A 113 -17.93 -0.68 6.25
C THR A 113 -18.38 0.45 5.31
N PHE A 114 -17.84 0.49 4.10
CA PHE A 114 -18.14 1.53 3.12
C PHE A 114 -19.64 1.58 2.79
N TYR A 115 -20.26 2.75 2.86
CA TYR A 115 -21.64 2.95 2.42
C TYR A 115 -21.66 3.50 1.00
N ASP A 116 -22.24 2.72 0.08
CA ASP A 116 -22.49 3.15 -1.28
C ASP A 116 -23.82 3.91 -1.32
N HIS A 117 -23.74 5.23 -1.55
CA HIS A 117 -24.90 6.11 -1.59
C HIS A 117 -25.80 5.87 -2.83
N ASP A 118 -25.23 5.38 -3.93
CA ASP A 118 -25.97 5.11 -5.16
C ASP A 118 -26.79 3.83 -5.00
N GLN A 119 -26.17 2.80 -4.41
CA GLN A 119 -26.81 1.51 -4.17
C GLN A 119 -27.58 1.43 -2.84
N LYS A 120 -27.45 2.45 -1.99
CA LYS A 120 -28.05 2.53 -0.64
C LYS A 120 -27.76 1.30 0.23
N ARG A 121 -26.53 0.78 0.16
CA ARG A 121 -26.11 -0.41 0.91
C ARG A 121 -24.67 -0.30 1.40
N ARG A 122 -24.33 -1.11 2.39
CA ARG A 122 -22.95 -1.31 2.86
C ARG A 122 -22.23 -2.30 1.93
N ILE A 123 -20.97 -2.01 1.63
CA ILE A 123 -20.07 -2.84 0.82
C ILE A 123 -18.83 -3.15 1.67
N PRO A 124 -18.73 -4.35 2.25
CA PRO A 124 -17.61 -4.71 3.11
C PRO A 124 -16.27 -4.79 2.38
N TYR A 125 -16.25 -5.40 1.20
CA TYR A 125 -15.01 -5.76 0.54
C TYR A 125 -14.48 -4.65 -0.37
N LEU A 126 -13.20 -4.32 -0.21
CA LEU A 126 -12.54 -3.25 -0.96
C LEU A 126 -12.63 -3.44 -2.47
N ARG A 127 -12.53 -4.69 -2.95
CA ARG A 127 -12.60 -5.06 -4.37
C ARG A 127 -13.97 -4.82 -5.02
N ASP A 128 -15.03 -4.79 -4.22
CA ASP A 128 -16.41 -4.69 -4.72
C ASP A 128 -16.90 -3.23 -4.79
N ILE A 129 -16.17 -2.32 -4.15
CA ILE A 129 -16.44 -0.88 -4.18
C ILE A 129 -16.10 -0.34 -5.58
N GLY A 130 -17.10 0.26 -6.25
CA GLY A 130 -16.96 0.80 -7.60
C GLY A 130 -15.75 1.74 -7.77
N PHE A 131 -15.53 2.61 -6.78
CA PHE A 131 -14.37 3.51 -6.74
C PHE A 131 -13.04 2.79 -6.95
N PHE A 132 -12.81 1.62 -6.34
CA PHE A 132 -11.55 0.89 -6.48
C PHE A 132 -11.55 -0.07 -7.67
N ARG A 133 -12.68 -0.76 -7.89
CA ARG A 133 -12.80 -1.80 -8.92
C ARG A 133 -12.52 -1.28 -10.33
N GLU A 134 -12.88 -0.03 -10.61
CA GLU A 134 -12.79 0.58 -11.95
C GLU A 134 -11.42 1.23 -12.23
N GLN A 135 -10.49 1.20 -11.28
CA GLN A 135 -9.18 1.83 -11.41
C GLN A 135 -8.09 0.85 -11.85
N VAL A 136 -7.31 1.24 -12.87
CA VAL A 136 -6.04 0.59 -13.20
C VAL A 136 -4.90 1.31 -12.48
N ARG A 137 -4.53 0.81 -11.29
CA ARG A 137 -3.47 1.41 -10.46
C ARG A 137 -2.10 0.87 -10.87
N ILE A 138 -1.42 1.52 -11.82
CA ILE A 138 -0.03 1.13 -12.20
C ILE A 138 0.98 1.74 -11.22
N ALA A 139 1.07 3.07 -11.16
CA ALA A 139 2.02 3.77 -10.28
C ALA A 139 1.66 3.63 -8.80
N LEU A 140 0.36 3.53 -8.49
CA LEU A 140 -0.18 3.48 -7.14
C LEU A 140 -0.48 2.04 -6.66
N ARG A 141 -0.04 1.01 -7.37
CA ARG A 141 -0.37 -0.41 -7.06
C ARG A 141 -0.05 -0.82 -5.62
N ASN A 142 1.00 -0.26 -5.04
CA ASN A 142 1.45 -0.58 -3.68
C ASN A 142 0.85 0.33 -2.60
N CYS A 143 0.18 1.43 -2.98
CA CYS A 143 -0.40 2.38 -2.02
C CYS A 143 -1.58 1.74 -1.27
N GLY A 144 -1.52 1.75 0.05
CA GLY A 144 -2.54 1.14 0.91
C GLY A 144 -2.37 -0.37 1.13
N GLN A 145 -1.30 -0.99 0.60
CA GLN A 145 -1.10 -2.45 0.63
C GLN A 145 0.19 -2.90 1.36
N MET A 146 0.95 -1.95 1.90
CA MET A 146 2.23 -2.20 2.58
C MET A 146 2.48 -1.17 3.67
N GLU A 147 3.31 -1.51 4.66
CA GLU A 147 3.76 -0.57 5.69
C GLU A 147 4.60 0.55 5.05
N TYR A 148 4.21 1.81 5.26
CA TYR A 148 4.80 2.92 4.49
C TYR A 148 6.25 3.23 4.88
N ALA A 149 6.61 3.00 6.14
CA ALA A 149 7.93 3.31 6.69
C ALA A 149 8.93 2.14 6.57
N SER A 150 8.51 1.01 6.02
CA SER A 150 9.31 -0.21 5.98
C SER A 150 9.94 -0.43 4.61
N LEU A 151 11.28 -0.39 4.57
CA LEU A 151 12.04 -0.71 3.37
C LEU A 151 11.83 -2.18 2.95
N GLU A 152 11.71 -3.07 3.92
CA GLU A 152 11.49 -4.50 3.71
C GLU A 152 10.11 -4.74 3.08
N ALA A 153 9.09 -4.01 3.54
CA ALA A 153 7.75 -4.06 2.95
C ALA A 153 7.76 -3.58 1.49
N TYR A 154 8.51 -2.51 1.19
CA TYR A 154 8.68 -2.02 -0.17
C TYR A 154 9.39 -3.05 -1.07
N ILE A 155 10.49 -3.65 -0.60
CA ILE A 155 11.21 -4.72 -1.32
C ILE A 155 10.32 -5.94 -1.54
N ALA A 156 9.49 -6.32 -0.56
CA ALA A 156 8.55 -7.42 -0.70
C ALA A 156 7.51 -7.18 -1.80
N ARG A 157 7.22 -5.91 -2.11
CA ARG A 157 6.36 -5.48 -3.23
C ARG A 157 7.17 -5.09 -4.48
N ASP A 158 8.28 -5.78 -4.70
CA ASP A 158 9.20 -5.64 -5.84
C ASP A 158 9.89 -4.26 -5.95
N GLY A 159 9.94 -3.52 -4.84
CA GLY A 159 10.74 -2.32 -4.70
C GLY A 159 12.21 -2.60 -5.01
N TYR A 160 12.84 -1.72 -5.79
CA TYR A 160 14.20 -1.83 -6.31
C TYR A 160 14.48 -2.96 -7.31
N ALA A 161 13.54 -3.86 -7.59
CA ALA A 161 13.76 -4.93 -8.57
C ALA A 161 14.11 -4.38 -9.97
N ALA A 162 13.36 -3.37 -10.43
CA ALA A 162 13.65 -2.69 -11.69
C ALA A 162 14.98 -1.91 -11.67
N LEU A 163 15.34 -1.31 -10.53
CA LEU A 163 16.62 -0.63 -10.39
C LEU A 163 17.79 -1.61 -10.52
N ALA A 164 17.69 -2.78 -9.89
CA ALA A 164 18.71 -3.81 -9.99
C ALA A 164 18.92 -4.27 -11.45
N GLY A 165 17.84 -4.41 -12.22
CA GLY A 165 17.92 -4.69 -13.66
C GLY A 165 18.55 -3.55 -14.46
N ALA A 166 18.14 -2.31 -14.22
CA ALA A 166 18.67 -1.13 -14.92
C ALA A 166 20.17 -0.92 -14.68
N LEU A 167 20.67 -1.21 -13.47
CA LEU A 167 22.10 -1.12 -13.14
C LEU A 167 22.96 -2.18 -13.85
N ALA A 168 22.36 -3.27 -14.32
CA ALA A 168 23.04 -4.32 -15.07
C ALA A 168 22.99 -4.11 -16.60
N GLN A 169 22.29 -3.08 -17.07
CA GLN A 169 22.10 -2.76 -18.48
C GLN A 169 22.93 -1.55 -18.90
N LYS A 170 23.13 -1.37 -20.21
CA LYS A 170 23.72 -0.12 -20.71
C LYS A 170 22.67 0.99 -20.60
N PRO A 171 23.09 2.25 -20.35
CA PRO A 171 22.15 3.38 -20.31
C PRO A 171 21.25 3.48 -21.55
N ALA A 172 21.79 3.21 -22.74
CA ALA A 172 21.04 3.22 -23.99
C ALA A 172 19.89 2.20 -24.01
N ASP A 173 20.08 1.00 -23.45
CA ASP A 173 19.03 -0.04 -23.40
C ASP A 173 17.87 0.39 -22.50
N VAL A 174 18.18 1.08 -21.38
CA VAL A 174 17.18 1.65 -20.47
C VAL A 174 16.39 2.77 -21.18
N VAL A 175 17.07 3.63 -21.95
CA VAL A 175 16.41 4.68 -22.74
C VAL A 175 15.46 4.09 -23.77
N GLU A 176 15.88 3.04 -24.48
CA GLU A 176 15.04 2.35 -25.46
C GLU A 176 13.83 1.67 -24.83
N GLU A 177 13.96 1.07 -23.64
CA GLU A 177 12.81 0.55 -22.87
C GLU A 177 11.78 1.67 -22.58
N ILE A 178 12.25 2.84 -22.14
CA ILE A 178 11.35 3.97 -21.86
C ILE A 178 10.72 4.53 -23.15
N LYS A 179 11.45 4.58 -24.26
CA LYS A 179 10.89 4.96 -25.57
C LYS A 179 9.79 3.98 -25.99
N ARG A 180 10.06 2.67 -25.89
CA ARG A 180 9.08 1.60 -26.20
C ARG A 180 7.84 1.65 -25.31
N SER A 181 7.99 2.02 -24.03
CA SER A 181 6.86 2.15 -23.11
C SER A 181 5.85 3.24 -23.50
N GLY A 182 6.25 4.19 -24.37
CA GLY A 182 5.42 5.33 -24.73
C GLY A 182 5.17 6.31 -23.58
N LEU A 183 5.98 6.27 -22.51
CA LEU A 183 5.82 7.15 -21.36
C LEU A 183 5.96 8.62 -21.78
N ARG A 184 5.02 9.44 -21.30
CA ARG A 184 5.00 10.90 -21.49
C ARG A 184 5.11 11.61 -20.15
N GLY A 185 5.68 12.81 -20.15
CA GLY A 185 5.81 13.65 -18.97
C GLY A 185 4.45 13.97 -18.33
N ARG A 186 4.26 13.57 -17.06
CA ARG A 186 3.00 13.74 -16.33
C ARG A 186 2.85 15.10 -15.63
N GLY A 187 3.79 16.02 -15.83
CA GLY A 187 3.75 17.39 -15.29
C GLY A 187 2.90 18.37 -16.10
N GLY A 188 2.20 17.93 -17.16
CA GLY A 188 1.30 18.76 -17.96
C GLY A 188 1.61 18.72 -19.46
N ALA A 189 2.84 19.09 -19.87
CA ALA A 189 3.20 19.22 -21.28
C ALA A 189 3.18 17.91 -22.09
N GLY A 190 3.25 16.75 -21.43
CA GLY A 190 3.14 15.47 -22.12
C GLY A 190 4.27 15.18 -23.12
N PHE A 191 5.45 15.78 -22.96
CA PHE A 191 6.60 15.51 -23.81
C PHE A 191 7.04 14.03 -23.69
N PRO A 192 7.41 13.33 -24.77
CA PRO A 192 7.87 11.94 -24.71
C PRO A 192 9.09 11.78 -23.80
N THR A 193 8.95 10.99 -22.72
CA THR A 193 9.99 10.86 -21.69
C THR A 193 11.26 10.23 -22.27
N GLY A 194 11.11 9.21 -23.13
CA GLY A 194 12.26 8.52 -23.74
C GLY A 194 13.12 9.43 -24.63
N VAL A 195 12.49 10.29 -25.44
CA VAL A 195 13.19 11.29 -26.27
C VAL A 195 13.95 12.29 -25.40
N LYS A 196 13.34 12.73 -24.29
CA LYS A 196 14.01 13.63 -23.34
C LYS A 196 15.24 12.98 -22.71
N TRP A 197 15.16 11.70 -22.37
CA TRP A 197 16.26 10.95 -21.78
C TRP A 197 17.40 10.71 -22.78
N GLU A 198 17.07 10.36 -24.03
CA GLU A 198 18.03 10.20 -25.12
C GLU A 198 18.84 11.48 -25.36
N ALA A 199 18.18 12.64 -25.43
CA ALA A 199 18.87 13.93 -25.56
C ALA A 199 19.83 14.20 -24.39
N GLY A 200 19.42 13.89 -23.15
CA GLY A 200 20.27 14.04 -21.97
C GLY A 200 21.47 13.10 -21.97
N MET A 201 21.30 11.87 -22.47
CA MET A 201 22.39 10.90 -22.62
C MET A 201 23.41 11.35 -23.67
N ASN A 202 22.96 11.77 -24.86
CA ASN A 202 23.84 12.22 -25.95
C ASN A 202 24.68 13.46 -25.56
N ALA A 203 24.06 14.40 -24.83
CA ALA A 203 24.75 15.58 -24.33
C ALA A 203 25.95 15.26 -23.43
N ALA A 204 25.87 14.20 -22.61
CA ALA A 204 26.98 13.75 -21.77
C ALA A 204 28.12 13.13 -22.59
N GLU A 205 27.82 12.64 -23.80
CA GLU A 205 28.77 12.00 -24.70
C GLU A 205 29.35 12.98 -25.75
N GLY A 206 28.97 14.26 -25.68
CA GLY A 206 29.43 15.30 -26.63
C GLY A 206 28.86 15.13 -28.04
N ARG A 207 27.71 14.46 -28.17
CA ARG A 207 27.02 14.16 -29.43
C ARG A 207 25.76 15.00 -29.61
#